data_AF-A0A7X0CJG4-F1
#
_entry.id   AF-A0A7X0CJG4-F1
#
_cell.length_a   1.000
_cell.length_b   1.000
_cell.length_c   1.000
_cell.angle_alpha   90.00
_cell.angle_beta   90.00
_cell.angle_gamma   90.00
#
_symmetry.space_group_name_H-M   'P 1'
#
loop_
_entity.id
_entity.type
_entity.pdbx_description
1 polymer ?
#
loop_
_entity_poly.entity_id
_entity_poly.type
_entity_poly.pdbx_seq_one_letter_code
_entity_poly.pdbx_strand_id
1 'polypeptide(L)'
;MDKIFISNEIKLQILKVSGLPATKPYNLAGETRLDILNYDKDEDFCRTLEYRLQEIASQYNTGKIIVEGDISKSCTVSHCVKLVFP
;
A
#
# COMPACT_ATOMS: atom_id res chain seq x y z
N MET A 1 3.46 -10.26 16.13
CA MET A 1 4.61 -9.37 15.80
C MET A 1 4.55 -8.96 14.33
N ASP A 2 4.01 -9.82 13.47
CA ASP A 2 3.93 -9.66 12.01
C ASP A 2 3.04 -8.51 11.54
N LYS A 3 1.94 -8.20 12.23
CA LYS A 3 1.01 -7.12 11.81
C LYS A 3 1.69 -5.75 11.65
N ILE A 4 2.55 -5.39 12.61
CA ILE A 4 3.26 -4.10 12.58
C ILE A 4 4.30 -4.09 11.44
N PHE A 5 4.96 -5.22 11.22
CA PHE A 5 5.95 -5.37 10.15
C PHE A 5 5.31 -5.25 8.78
N ILE A 6 4.24 -6.03 8.52
CA ILE A 6 3.46 -5.99 7.28
C ILE A 6 2.89 -4.58 7.05
N SER A 7 2.32 -3.96 8.09
CA SER A 7 1.80 -2.59 7.97
C SER A 7 2.89 -1.59 7.56
N ASN A 8 4.07 -1.66 8.17
CA ASN A 8 5.18 -0.77 7.81
C ASN A 8 5.73 -1.05 6.41
N GLU A 9 5.76 -2.30 5.98
CA GLU A 9 6.19 -2.68 4.64
C GLU A 9 5.22 -2.17 3.57
N ILE A 10 3.91 -2.27 3.80
CA ILE A 10 2.88 -1.70 2.92
C ILE A 10 3.07 -0.18 2.82
N LYS A 11 3.22 0.52 3.95
CA LYS A 11 3.48 1.97 3.97
C LYS A 11 4.76 2.33 3.23
N LEU A 12 5.80 1.50 3.31
CA LEU A 12 7.05 1.68 2.57
C LEU A 12 6.83 1.56 1.05
N GLN A 13 6.07 0.55 0.60
CA GLN A 13 5.76 0.39 -0.82
C GLN A 13 4.92 1.55 -1.35
N ILE A 14 3.94 2.02 -0.58
CA ILE A 14 3.12 3.18 -0.95
C ILE A 14 4.02 4.38 -1.28
N LEU A 15 4.99 4.70 -0.41
CA LEU A 15 5.92 5.80 -0.61
C LEU A 15 6.85 5.56 -1.81
N LYS A 16 7.42 4.35 -1.93
CA LYS A 16 8.34 4.00 -3.02
C LYS A 16 7.69 4.14 -4.39
N VAL A 17 6.47 3.61 -4.56
CA VAL A 17 5.75 3.68 -5.84
C VAL A 17 5.42 5.14 -6.20
N SER A 18 5.03 5.96 -5.22
CA SER A 18 4.78 7.40 -5.45
C SER A 18 6.03 8.27 -5.66
N GLY A 19 7.23 7.68 -5.61
CA GLY A 19 8.50 8.42 -5.68
C GLY A 19 8.78 9.32 -4.46
N LEU A 20 8.03 9.15 -3.36
CA LEU A 20 8.21 9.93 -2.14
C LEU A 20 9.34 9.38 -1.26
N PRO A 21 10.00 10.23 -0.45
CA PRO A 21 11.05 9.78 0.46
C PRO A 21 10.54 8.71 1.43
N ALA A 22 11.11 7.52 1.36
CA ALA A 22 10.72 6.37 2.17
C ALA A 22 11.39 6.35 3.56
N THR A 23 11.78 7.51 4.09
CA THR A 23 12.66 7.64 5.26
C THR A 23 11.97 7.34 6.59
N LYS A 24 10.63 7.40 6.67
CA LYS A 24 9.84 7.06 7.87
C LYS A 24 8.43 6.54 7.51
N PRO A 25 8.30 5.33 6.92
CA PRO A 25 7.00 4.82 6.49
C PRO A 25 6.01 4.67 7.64
N TYR A 26 6.48 4.42 8.87
CA TYR A 26 5.64 4.31 10.06
C TYR A 26 4.87 5.61 10.40
N ASN A 27 5.37 6.78 9.99
CA ASN A 27 4.70 8.07 10.17
C ASN A 27 3.57 8.31 9.17
N LEU A 28 3.41 7.45 8.17
CA LEU A 28 2.33 7.57 7.21
C LEU A 28 1.00 7.25 7.92
N ALA A 29 0.17 8.27 8.07
CA ALA A 29 -1.12 8.17 8.74
C ALA A 29 -2.06 7.27 7.94
N GLY A 30 -2.83 6.44 8.64
CA GLY A 30 -3.76 5.50 8.02
C GLY A 30 -4.85 6.19 7.20
N GLU A 31 -5.28 7.38 7.60
CA GLU A 31 -6.31 8.18 6.92
C GLU A 31 -5.77 8.94 5.70
N THR A 32 -4.45 8.93 5.46
CA THR A 32 -3.88 9.58 4.29
C THR A 32 -4.38 8.88 3.03
N ARG A 33 -4.98 9.65 2.13
CA ARG A 33 -5.42 9.19 0.82
C ARG A 33 -4.26 9.11 -0.17
N LEU A 34 -4.34 8.19 -1.11
CA LEU A 34 -3.27 7.98 -2.10
C LEU A 34 -3.13 9.15 -3.08
N ASP A 35 -4.23 9.86 -3.41
CA ASP A 35 -4.20 11.08 -4.23
C ASP A 35 -3.28 12.18 -3.64
N ILE A 36 -3.25 12.35 -2.32
CA ILE A 36 -2.32 13.27 -1.63
C ILE A 36 -0.86 12.80 -1.77
N LEU A 37 -0.64 11.52 -2.08
CA LEU A 37 0.66 10.88 -2.27
C LEU A 37 1.01 10.70 -3.76
N ASN A 38 0.58 11.59 -4.65
CA ASN A 38 0.87 11.57 -6.10
C ASN A 38 0.25 10.41 -6.90
N TYR A 39 -0.62 9.55 -6.32
CA TYR A 39 -1.31 8.49 -7.10
C TYR A 39 -2.39 9.04 -8.04
N ASP A 40 -2.67 10.34 -7.98
CA ASP A 40 -3.52 11.04 -8.95
C ASP A 40 -2.80 11.35 -10.26
N LYS A 41 -1.46 11.38 -10.25
CA LYS A 41 -0.63 11.76 -11.40
C LYS A 41 -0.42 10.63 -12.40
N ASP A 42 -0.50 9.39 -11.93
CA ASP A 42 -0.21 8.20 -12.73
C ASP A 42 -1.11 7.04 -12.30
N GLU A 43 -1.95 6.57 -13.22
CA GLU A 43 -2.83 5.42 -12.96
C GLU A 43 -2.04 4.12 -12.77
N ASP A 44 -0.82 4.04 -13.33
CA ASP A 44 0.06 2.88 -13.18
C ASP A 44 0.60 2.75 -11.76
N PHE A 45 0.58 3.82 -10.96
CA PHE A 45 0.97 3.73 -9.55
C PHE A 45 0.00 2.85 -8.76
N CYS A 46 -1.30 2.92 -9.03
CA CYS A 46 -2.27 2.03 -8.40
C CYS A 46 -2.02 0.58 -8.79
N ARG A 47 -1.80 0.32 -10.09
CA ARG A 47 -1.52 -1.04 -10.61
C ARG A 47 -0.23 -1.61 -10.03
N THR A 48 0.81 -0.78 -9.97
CA THR A 48 2.11 -1.15 -9.39
C THR A 48 1.96 -1.44 -7.90
N LEU A 49 1.21 -0.63 -7.17
CA LEU A 49 0.98 -0.84 -5.74
C LEU A 49 0.23 -2.15 -5.50
N GLU A 50 -0.83 -2.44 -6.25
CA GLU A 50 -1.56 -3.73 -6.17
C GLU A 50 -0.64 -4.92 -6.36
N TYR A 51 0.20 -4.89 -7.40
CA TYR A 51 1.20 -5.93 -7.63
C TYR A 51 2.13 -6.12 -6.42
N ARG A 52 2.64 -5.01 -5.85
CA ARG A 52 3.49 -5.07 -4.65
C ARG A 52 2.74 -5.60 -3.43
N LEU A 53 1.48 -5.21 -3.25
CA LEU A 53 0.67 -5.71 -2.14
C LEU A 53 0.40 -7.21 -2.29
N GLN A 54 0.17 -7.70 -3.51
CA GLN A 54 0.02 -9.13 -3.78
C GLN A 54 1.30 -9.91 -3.48
N GLU A 55 2.48 -9.37 -3.82
CA GLU A 55 3.77 -9.97 -3.45
C GLU A 55 3.91 -10.10 -1.92
N ILE A 56 3.61 -9.01 -1.18
CA ILE A 56 3.62 -9.02 0.30
C ILE A 56 2.61 -10.04 0.84
N ALA A 57 1.36 -10.01 0.37
CA ALA A 57 0.31 -10.94 0.81
C ALA A 57 0.72 -12.40 0.65
N SER A 58 1.42 -12.71 -0.44
CA SER A 58 1.95 -14.04 -0.76
C SER A 58 3.14 -14.40 0.14
N GLN A 59 4.10 -13.49 0.32
CA GLN A 59 5.28 -13.69 1.18
C GLN A 59 4.91 -13.99 2.64
N TYR A 60 3.89 -13.30 3.17
CA TYR A 60 3.44 -13.47 4.55
C TYR A 60 2.31 -14.51 4.70
N ASN A 61 1.95 -15.26 3.64
CA ASN A 61 0.88 -16.26 3.65
C ASN A 61 -0.43 -15.75 4.26
N THR A 62 -0.81 -14.51 3.93
CA THR A 62 -2.00 -13.85 4.50
C THR A 62 -3.32 -14.43 3.97
N GLY A 63 -3.27 -15.19 2.88
CA GLY A 63 -4.44 -15.73 2.18
C GLY A 63 -5.24 -14.68 1.42
N LYS A 64 -4.74 -13.46 1.32
CA LYS A 64 -5.37 -12.36 0.58
C LYS A 64 -4.95 -12.38 -0.88
N ILE A 65 -5.91 -12.04 -1.74
CA ILE A 65 -5.72 -11.86 -3.17
C ILE A 65 -6.05 -10.40 -3.46
N ILE A 66 -5.07 -9.66 -3.93
CA ILE A 66 -5.19 -8.29 -4.40
C ILE A 66 -5.16 -8.34 -5.93
N VAL A 67 -6.23 -7.88 -6.56
CA VAL A 67 -6.39 -7.86 -8.01
C VAL A 67 -6.39 -6.43 -8.54
N GLU A 68 -6.28 -6.33 -9.86
CA GLU A 68 -6.44 -5.07 -10.56
C GLU A 68 -7.83 -4.48 -10.29
N GLY A 69 -7.85 -3.36 -9.57
CA GLY A 69 -9.04 -2.54 -9.31
C GLY A 69 -9.31 -2.36 -7.82
N ASP A 70 -8.67 -3.17 -6.98
CA ASP A 70 -8.81 -3.11 -5.51
C ASP A 70 -8.24 -1.81 -4.94
N ILE A 71 -7.29 -1.18 -5.63
CA ILE A 71 -6.72 0.10 -5.22
C ILE A 71 -7.08 1.19 -6.23
N SER A 72 -7.56 2.31 -5.69
CA SER A 72 -7.81 3.55 -6.41
C SER A 72 -7.13 4.71 -5.70
N LYS A 73 -6.93 5.83 -6.40
CA LYS A 73 -6.39 7.08 -5.82
C LYS A 73 -7.20 7.61 -4.61
N SER A 74 -8.47 7.27 -4.51
CA SER A 74 -9.32 7.60 -3.36
C SER A 74 -9.14 6.68 -2.15
N CYS A 75 -8.44 5.55 -2.29
CA CYS A 75 -8.15 4.66 -1.18
C CYS A 75 -7.23 5.34 -0.16
N THR A 76 -7.35 4.91 1.09
CA THR A 76 -6.47 5.34 2.17
C THR A 76 -5.36 4.32 2.43
N VAL A 77 -4.32 4.73 3.13
CA VAL A 77 -3.24 3.84 3.58
C VAL A 77 -3.79 2.70 4.44
N SER A 78 -4.74 2.99 5.33
CA SER A 78 -5.45 1.98 6.13
C SER A 78 -6.19 0.97 5.26
N HIS A 79 -6.80 1.42 4.15
CA HIS A 79 -7.46 0.52 3.21
C HIS A 79 -6.45 -0.46 2.59
N CYS A 80 -5.31 0.05 2.11
CA CYS A 80 -4.24 -0.77 1.54
C CYS A 80 -3.70 -1.81 2.54
N VAL A 81 -3.54 -1.41 3.81
CA VAL A 81 -3.13 -2.34 4.88
C VAL A 81 -4.17 -3.44 5.08
N LYS A 82 -5.46 -3.09 5.16
CA LYS A 82 -6.56 -4.04 5.37
C LYS A 82 -6.76 -5.02 4.22
N LEU A 83 -6.41 -4.64 2.99
CA LEU A 83 -6.44 -5.54 1.83
C LEU A 83 -5.49 -6.72 2.01
N VAL A 84 -4.29 -6.46 2.52
CA VAL A 84 -3.27 -7.49 2.77
C VAL A 84 -3.48 -8.18 4.12
N PHE A 85 -3.94 -7.46 5.13
CA PHE A 85 -4.00 -7.98 6.49
C PHE A 85 -5.12 -7.31 7.34
N PRO A 86 -6.13 -8.05 7.81
CA PRO A 86 -7.23 -7.52 8.63
C PRO A 86 -6.89 -7.21 10.10
#